data_AF-A0A5B7C781-F1
#
_entry.id   AF-A0A5B7C781-F1
#
_cell.length_a   1.000
_cell.length_b   1.000
_cell.length_c   1.000
_cell.angle_alpha   90.00
_cell.angle_beta   90.00
_cell.angle_gamma   90.00
#
_symmetry.space_group_name_H-M   'P 1'
#
loop_
_entity.id
_entity.type
_entity.pdbx_description
1 polymer ?
#
loop_
_entity_poly.entity_id
_entity_poly.type
_entity_poly.pdbx_seq_one_letter_code
_entity_poly.pdbx_strand_id
1 'polypeptide(L)'
;GMTPLHCASERGDTDLLAEFFHAGPKSFADFTIRRDTALHIAVKNDMFGAFEVLIGWLQRVFFDDDINCVQKPPQFEEVATNMVEKVLNGKDEEGNTVLHIAASRNQPQDI
;
A
#
# COMPACT_ATOMS: atom_id res chain seq x y z
N GLY A 1 -10.32 -6.20 -9.96
CA GLY A 1 -10.61 -7.46 -9.24
C GLY A 1 -9.60 -7.66 -8.13
N MET A 2 -9.71 -8.68 -7.28
CA MET A 2 -8.66 -8.95 -6.30
C MET A 2 -7.40 -9.49 -6.97
N THR A 3 -6.25 -8.97 -6.55
CA THR A 3 -4.92 -9.47 -6.95
C THR A 3 -4.33 -10.29 -5.80
N PRO A 4 -3.29 -11.10 -6.03
CA PRO A 4 -2.59 -11.79 -4.94
C PRO A 4 -2.11 -10.86 -3.82
N LEU A 5 -1.67 -9.64 -4.15
CA LEU A 5 -1.27 -8.62 -3.18
C LEU A 5 -2.46 -8.17 -2.29
N HIS A 6 -3.64 -7.99 -2.88
CA HIS A 6 -4.86 -7.70 -2.13
C HIS A 6 -5.20 -8.83 -1.16
N CYS A 7 -5.14 -10.09 -1.61
CA CYS A 7 -5.41 -11.25 -0.76
C CYS A 7 -4.39 -11.39 0.39
N ALA A 8 -3.11 -11.15 0.14
CA ALA A 8 -2.08 -11.17 1.18
C ALA A 8 -2.31 -10.06 2.23
N SER A 9 -2.76 -8.88 1.78
CA SER A 9 -3.12 -7.76 2.66
C SER A 9 -4.35 -8.07 3.52
N GLU A 10 -5.37 -8.70 2.92
CA GLU A 10 -6.59 -9.14 3.63
C GLU A 10 -6.27 -10.17 4.72
N ARG A 11 -5.33 -11.08 4.44
CA ARG A 11 -4.90 -12.15 5.35
C ARG A 11 -3.84 -11.72 6.36
N GLY A 12 -3.27 -10.53 6.19
CA GLY A 12 -2.12 -10.04 6.96
C GLY A 12 -0.87 -10.89 6.83
N ASP A 13 -0.66 -11.52 5.67
CA ASP A 13 0.49 -12.40 5.42
C ASP A 13 1.75 -11.56 5.16
N THR A 14 2.39 -11.11 6.23
CA THR A 14 3.55 -10.21 6.19
C THR A 14 4.76 -10.81 5.47
N ASP A 15 4.92 -12.13 5.53
CA ASP A 15 6.03 -12.83 4.89
C ASP A 15 5.84 -12.86 3.38
N LEU A 16 4.64 -13.26 2.92
CA LEU A 16 4.31 -13.23 1.50
C LEU A 16 4.32 -11.80 0.95
N LEU A 17 3.85 -10.83 1.74
CA LEU A 17 4.02 -9.42 1.40
C LEU A 17 5.50 -9.15 1.19
N ALA A 18 6.39 -9.35 2.17
CA ALA A 18 7.81 -9.06 2.03
C ALA A 18 8.46 -9.69 0.77
N GLU A 19 8.03 -10.88 0.35
CA GLU A 19 8.46 -11.50 -0.92
C GLU A 19 7.99 -10.72 -2.16
N PHE A 20 6.76 -10.21 -2.18
CA PHE A 20 6.28 -9.36 -3.26
C PHE A 20 7.12 -8.09 -3.46
N PHE A 21 7.74 -7.54 -2.40
CA PHE A 21 8.66 -6.41 -2.53
C PHE A 21 9.81 -6.73 -3.47
N HIS A 22 10.48 -7.86 -3.21
CA HIS A 22 11.65 -8.32 -3.95
C HIS A 22 11.28 -8.71 -5.38
N ALA A 23 10.08 -9.27 -5.58
CA ALA A 23 9.58 -9.63 -6.90
C ALA A 23 9.11 -8.43 -7.74
N GLY A 24 8.89 -7.25 -7.13
CA GLY A 24 8.43 -6.03 -7.80
C GLY A 24 6.95 -6.10 -8.22
N PRO A 25 6.00 -5.67 -7.37
CA PRO A 25 4.59 -5.88 -7.63
C PRO A 25 4.06 -4.77 -8.54
N LYS A 26 3.92 -5.07 -9.83
CA LYS A 26 3.16 -4.22 -10.77
C LYS A 26 1.74 -3.90 -10.25
N SER A 27 1.19 -4.79 -9.43
CA SER A 27 -0.16 -4.68 -8.87
C SER A 27 -0.28 -3.78 -7.64
N PHE A 28 0.79 -3.08 -7.23
CA PHE A 28 0.74 -2.23 -6.03
C PHE A 28 -0.28 -1.09 -6.14
N ALA A 29 -0.45 -0.53 -7.34
CA ALA A 29 -1.44 0.50 -7.66
C ALA A 29 -2.72 -0.02 -8.30
N ASP A 30 -2.94 -1.34 -8.28
CA ASP A 30 -4.18 -1.92 -8.77
C ASP A 30 -5.30 -1.68 -7.76
N PHE A 31 -6.50 -1.53 -8.31
CA PHE A 31 -7.71 -1.41 -7.52
C PHE A 31 -8.54 -2.70 -7.62
N THR A 32 -9.21 -3.05 -6.53
CA THR A 32 -10.31 -4.02 -6.57
C THR A 32 -11.50 -3.44 -7.36
N ILE A 33 -12.56 -4.24 -7.53
CA ILE A 33 -13.82 -3.74 -8.08
C ILE A 33 -14.36 -2.60 -7.20
N ARG A 34 -14.16 -2.70 -5.87
CA ARG A 34 -14.58 -1.70 -4.89
C ARG A 34 -13.70 -0.45 -4.80
N ARG A 35 -12.80 -0.27 -5.77
CA ARG A 35 -11.75 0.77 -5.76
C ARG A 35 -10.82 0.74 -4.54
N ASP A 36 -10.76 -0.39 -3.83
CA ASP A 36 -9.82 -0.58 -2.74
C ASP A 36 -8.42 -0.89 -3.28
N THR A 37 -7.39 -0.27 -2.69
CA THR A 37 -5.99 -0.71 -2.85
C THR A 37 -5.64 -1.75 -1.78
N ALA A 38 -4.47 -2.37 -1.89
CA ALA A 38 -3.91 -3.25 -0.86
C ALA A 38 -3.88 -2.58 0.54
N LEU A 39 -3.57 -1.27 0.61
CA LEU A 39 -3.61 -0.51 1.86
C LEU A 39 -5.03 -0.36 2.43
N HIS A 40 -6.04 -0.09 1.58
CA HIS A 40 -7.43 -0.03 2.03
C HIS A 40 -7.85 -1.38 2.64
N ILE A 41 -7.51 -2.48 1.98
CA ILE A 41 -7.83 -3.83 2.45
C ILE A 41 -7.17 -4.11 3.80
N ALA A 42 -5.87 -3.81 3.96
CA ALA A 42 -5.17 -4.05 5.21
C ALA A 42 -5.83 -3.32 6.39
N VAL A 43 -6.16 -2.03 6.22
CA VAL A 43 -6.80 -1.23 7.27
C VAL A 43 -8.25 -1.66 7.52
N LYS A 44 -9.02 -1.97 6.47
CA LYS A 44 -10.42 -2.44 6.61
C LYS A 44 -10.53 -3.77 7.40
N ASN A 45 -9.47 -4.58 7.40
CA ASN A 45 -9.40 -5.88 8.08
C ASN A 45 -8.57 -5.87 9.38
N ASP A 46 -8.19 -4.69 9.90
CA ASP A 46 -7.33 -4.55 11.09
C ASP A 46 -5.95 -5.26 10.96
N MET A 47 -5.49 -5.51 9.73
CA MET A 47 -4.19 -6.13 9.48
C MET A 47 -3.09 -5.07 9.51
N PHE A 48 -2.84 -4.49 10.68
CA PHE A 48 -1.89 -3.40 10.85
C PHE A 48 -0.44 -3.79 10.51
N GLY A 49 -0.04 -5.04 10.79
CA GLY A 49 1.29 -5.53 10.37
C GLY A 49 1.47 -5.55 8.84
N ALA A 50 0.43 -5.95 8.10
CA ALA A 50 0.46 -5.85 6.63
C ALA A 50 0.46 -4.40 6.15
N PHE A 51 -0.29 -3.52 6.81
CA PHE A 51 -0.25 -2.08 6.54
C PHE A 51 1.14 -1.50 6.74
N GLU A 52 1.82 -1.83 7.85
CA GLU A 52 3.19 -1.40 8.14
C GLU A 52 4.19 -1.88 7.10
N VAL A 53 4.10 -3.14 6.66
CA VAL A 53 4.94 -3.68 5.58
C VAL A 53 4.74 -2.88 4.28
N LEU A 54 3.49 -2.67 3.87
CA LEU A 54 3.16 -1.93 2.63
C LEU A 54 3.60 -0.46 2.68
N ILE A 55 3.44 0.23 3.81
CA ILE A 55 3.94 1.60 4.00
C ILE A 55 5.47 1.62 4.00
N GLY A 56 6.10 0.65 4.66
CA GLY A 56 7.54 0.49 4.68
C GLY A 56 8.13 0.31 3.28
N TRP A 57 7.40 -0.27 2.33
CA TRP A 57 7.86 -0.33 0.94
C TRP A 57 7.83 1.01 0.26
N LEU A 58 6.75 1.77 0.44
CA LEU A 58 6.65 3.11 -0.13
C LEU A 58 7.80 3.97 0.39
N GLN A 59 8.08 3.90 1.68
CA GLN A 59 9.19 4.63 2.29
C GLN A 59 10.54 4.24 1.68
N ARG A 60 10.81 2.95 1.46
CA ARG A 60 12.06 2.49 0.82
C ARG A 60 12.18 2.95 -0.64
N VAL A 61 11.07 3.01 -1.38
CA VAL A 61 11.07 3.55 -2.75
C VAL A 61 11.44 5.03 -2.79
N PHE A 62 11.09 5.83 -1.76
CA PHE A 62 11.36 7.28 -1.73
C PHE A 62 12.60 7.70 -0.95
N PHE A 63 12.94 7.01 0.14
CA PHE A 63 13.88 7.49 1.15
C PHE A 63 15.13 6.62 1.32
N ASP A 64 15.21 5.43 0.70
CA ASP A 64 16.50 4.72 0.69
C ASP A 64 17.45 5.39 -0.32
N ASP A 65 18.42 6.12 0.23
CA ASP A 65 19.64 6.54 -0.45
C ASP A 65 20.62 5.36 -0.64
N ASP A 66 20.39 4.21 0.01
CA ASP A 66 21.27 3.04 -0.01
C ASP A 66 21.01 2.05 -1.16
N ILE A 67 19.97 2.24 -2.00
CA ILE A 67 19.95 1.60 -3.31
C ILE A 67 20.91 2.37 -4.20
N ASN A 68 22.10 1.80 -4.35
CA ASN A 68 23.18 2.22 -5.22
C ASN A 68 22.79 2.18 -6.72
N CYS A 69 21.80 2.98 -7.11
CA CYS A 69 21.51 3.33 -8.49
C CYS A 69 22.01 4.76 -8.70
N VAL A 70 23.27 4.86 -9.09
CA VAL A 70 23.94 6.05 -9.64
C VAL A 70 23.19 6.64 -10.87
N GLN A 71 22.07 6.04 -11.27
CA GLN A 71 21.06 6.61 -12.17
C GLN A 71 19.66 6.21 -11.67
N LYS A 72 18.97 7.06 -10.91
CA LYS A 72 17.50 7.07 -10.97
C LYS A 72 17.16 7.65 -12.35
N PRO A 73 16.59 6.90 -13.31
CA PRO A 73 16.20 7.50 -14.57
C PRO A 73 15.19 8.63 -14.26
N PRO A 74 15.20 9.76 -14.99
CA PRO A 74 14.27 10.87 -14.73
C PRO A 74 12.79 10.45 -14.69
N GLN A 75 12.49 9.31 -15.29
CA GLN A 75 11.17 8.68 -15.39
C GLN A 75 10.79 7.83 -14.14
N PHE A 76 11.77 7.41 -13.33
CA PHE A 76 11.55 6.54 -12.16
C PHE A 76 10.91 7.31 -11.01
N GLU A 77 11.35 8.53 -10.78
CA GLU A 77 10.79 9.41 -9.75
C GLU A 77 9.34 9.81 -10.09
N GLU A 78 9.05 10.09 -11.37
CA GLU A 78 7.69 10.39 -11.83
C GLU A 78 6.74 9.18 -11.68
N VAL A 79 7.19 7.98 -12.07
CA VAL A 79 6.38 6.75 -11.96
C VAL A 79 6.12 6.38 -10.49
N ALA A 80 7.13 6.51 -9.62
CA ALA A 80 6.98 6.24 -8.18
C ALA A 80 6.05 7.26 -7.50
N THR A 81 6.18 8.55 -7.84
CA THR A 81 5.32 9.61 -7.30
C THR A 81 3.87 9.41 -7.70
N ASN A 82 3.61 9.14 -8.98
CA ASN A 82 2.25 8.86 -9.49
C ASN A 82 1.64 7.60 -8.84
N MET A 83 2.45 6.56 -8.60
CA MET A 83 2.00 5.36 -7.90
C MET A 83 1.51 5.68 -6.49
N VAL A 84 2.23 6.53 -5.77
CA VAL A 84 1.95 6.83 -4.36
C VAL A 84 0.83 7.83 -4.19
N GLU A 85 0.75 8.85 -5.04
CA GLU A 85 -0.46 9.68 -5.09
C GLU A 85 -1.70 8.82 -5.36
N LYS A 86 -1.62 7.90 -6.32
CA LYS A 86 -2.74 7.01 -6.66
C LYS A 86 -3.10 6.05 -5.53
N VAL A 87 -2.12 5.54 -4.79
CA VAL A 87 -2.34 4.54 -3.73
C VAL A 87 -2.77 5.16 -2.40
N LEU A 88 -2.12 6.25 -1.97
CA LEU A 88 -2.44 6.94 -0.71
C LEU A 88 -3.67 7.84 -0.85
N ASN A 89 -3.79 8.58 -1.96
CA ASN A 89 -4.94 9.45 -2.23
C ASN A 89 -6.04 8.75 -3.02
N GLY A 90 -5.83 7.47 -3.37
CA GLY A 90 -6.87 6.62 -3.92
C GLY A 90 -8.08 6.61 -3.02
N LYS A 91 -9.25 6.82 -3.62
CA LYS A 91 -10.54 6.75 -2.93
C LYS A 91 -11.21 5.43 -3.26
N ASP A 92 -11.77 4.76 -2.27
CA ASP A 92 -12.64 3.62 -2.49
C ASP A 92 -14.00 4.04 -3.12
N GLU A 93 -14.90 3.09 -3.32
CA GLU A 93 -16.26 3.36 -3.82
C GLU A 93 -17.08 4.31 -2.93
N GLU A 94 -16.77 4.40 -1.64
CA GLU A 94 -17.43 5.30 -0.68
C GLU A 94 -16.79 6.69 -0.67
N GLY A 95 -15.72 6.91 -1.44
CA GLY A 95 -14.99 8.16 -1.50
C GLY A 95 -13.93 8.31 -0.39
N ASN A 96 -13.70 7.26 0.41
CA ASN A 96 -12.75 7.27 1.52
C ASN A 96 -11.35 6.96 1.01
N THR A 97 -10.35 7.69 1.50
CA THR A 97 -8.95 7.28 1.37
C THR A 97 -8.57 6.35 2.52
N VAL A 98 -7.41 5.69 2.41
CA VAL A 98 -6.87 4.87 3.50
C VAL A 98 -6.79 5.63 4.82
N LEU A 99 -6.48 6.94 4.78
CA LEU A 99 -6.40 7.77 5.99
C LEU A 99 -7.76 8.01 6.63
N HIS A 100 -8.83 8.15 5.84
CA HIS A 100 -10.19 8.27 6.36
C HIS A 100 -10.58 7.02 7.15
N ILE A 101 -10.25 5.83 6.61
CA ILE A 101 -10.55 4.54 7.24
C ILE A 101 -9.68 4.34 8.49
N ALA A 102 -8.40 4.66 8.44
CA ALA A 102 -7.51 4.52 9.59
C ALA A 102 -7.98 5.40 10.76
N ALA A 103 -8.35 6.65 10.48
CA ALA A 103 -8.86 7.58 11.49
C ALA A 103 -10.18 7.12 12.12
N SER A 104 -11.10 6.54 11.33
CA SER A 104 -12.38 6.05 11.85
C SER A 104 -12.23 4.80 12.72
N ARG A 105 -11.18 3.99 12.49
CA ARG A 105 -10.91 2.76 13.25
C ARG A 105 -10.06 2.98 14.50
N ASN A 106 -9.28 4.06 14.57
CA ASN A 106 -8.48 4.42 15.76
C ASN A 106 -9.31 5.09 16.88
N GLN A 107 -10.62 4.87 16.91
CA GLN A 107 -11.45 5.36 18.02
C GLN A 107 -11.16 4.50 19.26
N PRO A 108 -10.89 5.11 20.43
CA PRO A 108 -10.74 4.35 21.65
C PRO A 108 -12.01 3.53 21.86
N GLN A 109 -11.85 2.22 22.07
CA GLN A 109 -12.98 1.40 22.48
C GLN A 109 -13.39 1.90 23.87
N ASP A 110 -14.59 2.47 23.98
CA ASP A 110 -15.20 2.78 25.27
C ASP A 110 -15.25 1.46 26.08
N ILE A 111 -14.45 1.39 27.14
CA ILE A 111 -14.41 0.33 28.16
C ILE A 111 -15.12 0.80 29.42
#